data_AF-A0A8S9RKJ1-F1
#
_entry.id   AF-A0A8S9RKJ1-F1
#
_cell.length_a   1.000
_cell.length_b   1.000
_cell.length_c   1.000
_cell.angle_alpha   90.00
_cell.angle_beta   90.00
_cell.angle_gamma   90.00
#
_symmetry.space_group_name_H-M   'P 1'
#
loop_
_entity.id
_entity.type
_entity.pdbx_description
1 polymer ?
#
loop_
_entity_poly.entity_id
_entity_poly.type
_entity_poly.pdbx_seq_one_letter_code
_entity_poly.pdbx_strand_id
1 'polypeptide(L)'
;MSMNFSFPCIKAYDGTTDPDDHVTQYIQRMIAVALPKESHEATMCKGFGSTLIGPALQWYINLPSRSIASFAILSDKFVEQFASSRDL
;
A
#
# COMPACT_ATOMS: atom_id res chain seq x y z
N MET A 1 -4.65 22.10 -16.97
CA MET A 1 -3.48 21.91 -16.09
C MET A 1 -3.65 20.58 -15.38
N SER A 2 -2.95 19.53 -15.84
CA SER A 2 -2.94 18.24 -15.13
C SER A 2 -1.91 18.36 -14.02
N MET A 3 -2.37 18.44 -12.77
CA MET A 3 -1.49 18.23 -11.61
C MET A 3 -1.03 16.78 -11.69
N ASN A 4 0.12 16.56 -12.33
CA ASN A 4 0.82 15.29 -12.25
C ASN A 4 1.32 15.18 -10.81
N PHE A 5 0.49 14.63 -9.93
CA PHE A 5 1.00 13.99 -8.73
C PHE A 5 1.75 12.75 -9.21
N SER A 6 2.98 12.96 -9.64
CA SER A 6 3.90 11.90 -9.99
C SER A 6 4.29 11.24 -8.67
N PHE A 7 3.47 10.30 -8.20
CA PHE A 7 3.82 9.45 -7.07
C PHE A 7 5.17 8.81 -7.40
N PRO A 8 6.17 8.88 -6.50
CA PRO A 8 7.47 8.27 -6.75
C PRO A 8 7.26 6.78 -7.07
N CYS A 9 7.68 6.34 -8.26
CA CYS A 9 7.36 5.03 -8.86
C CYS A 9 7.79 3.83 -7.98
N ILE A 10 6.93 3.38 -7.06
CA ILE A 10 7.20 2.21 -6.20
C ILE A 10 7.07 0.97 -7.07
N LYS A 11 7.97 0.00 -6.87
CA LYS A 11 7.92 -1.26 -7.61
C LYS A 11 6.57 -1.93 -7.34
N ALA A 12 5.93 -2.40 -8.40
CA ALA A 12 4.69 -3.13 -8.26
C ALA A 12 4.90 -4.43 -7.45
N TYR A 13 4.03 -4.69 -6.49
CA TYR A 13 4.07 -5.88 -5.63
C TYR A 13 3.04 -6.90 -6.12
N ASP A 14 3.52 -8.11 -6.45
CA ASP A 14 2.71 -9.21 -6.98
C ASP A 14 2.39 -10.30 -5.96
N GLY A 15 2.91 -10.20 -4.72
CA GLY A 15 2.76 -11.24 -3.69
C GLY A 15 3.98 -12.12 -3.47
N THR A 16 5.04 -11.97 -4.28
CA THR A 16 6.18 -12.90 -4.27
C THR A 16 7.38 -12.41 -3.45
N THR A 17 7.48 -11.10 -3.22
CA THR A 17 8.58 -10.50 -2.43
C THR A 17 8.18 -10.31 -0.98
N ASP A 18 9.15 -9.94 -0.13
CA ASP A 18 8.88 -9.65 1.27
C ASP A 18 7.85 -8.51 1.42
N PRO A 19 6.74 -8.73 2.13
CA PRO A 19 5.69 -7.72 2.30
C PRO A 19 6.11 -6.58 3.24
N ASP A 20 7.01 -6.83 4.19
CA ASP A 20 7.47 -5.82 5.16
C ASP A 20 8.39 -4.79 4.48
N ASP A 21 9.29 -5.26 3.61
CA ASP A 21 10.11 -4.43 2.74
C ASP A 21 9.25 -3.53 1.83
N HIS A 22 8.19 -4.09 1.23
CA HIS A 22 7.28 -3.30 0.40
C HIS A 22 6.55 -2.21 1.19
N VAL A 23 6.05 -2.53 2.40
CA VAL A 23 5.43 -1.56 3.31
C VAL A 23 6.42 -0.47 3.71
N THR A 24 7.64 -0.86 4.09
CA THR A 24 8.70 0.07 4.51
C THR A 24 9.08 1.02 3.38
N GLN A 25 9.30 0.50 2.17
CA GLN A 25 9.57 1.32 0.99
C GLN A 25 8.41 2.29 0.71
N TYR A 26 7.17 1.82 0.82
CA TYR A 26 6.00 2.68 0.63
C TYR A 26 5.93 3.82 1.64
N ILE A 27 6.13 3.53 2.93
CA ILE A 27 6.13 4.54 3.99
C ILE A 27 7.21 5.59 3.75
N GLN A 28 8.45 5.16 3.46
CA GLN A 28 9.57 6.08 3.19
C GLN A 28 9.27 7.05 2.04
N ARG A 29 8.62 6.54 0.99
CA ARG A 29 8.24 7.35 -0.19
C ARG A 29 7.14 8.35 0.15
N MET A 30 6.18 7.94 0.95
CA MET A 30 5.05 8.79 1.35
C MET A 30 5.45 9.88 2.34
N ILE A 31 6.44 9.64 3.21
CA ILE A 31 7.01 10.66 4.10
C ILE A 31 7.58 11.85 3.29
N ALA A 32 8.13 11.58 2.10
CA ALA A 32 8.65 12.63 1.23
C ALA A 32 7.54 13.46 0.53
N VAL A 33 6.29 13.01 0.57
CA VAL A 33 5.14 13.70 -0.02
C VAL A 33 4.47 14.55 1.06
N ALA A 34 4.48 15.87 0.88
CA ALA A 34 3.74 16.78 1.76
C ALA A 34 2.23 16.63 1.52
N LEU A 35 1.56 15.85 2.37
CA LEU A 35 0.11 15.61 2.32
C LEU A 35 -0.65 16.38 3.41
N PRO A 36 -1.86 16.90 3.13
CA PRO A 36 -2.75 17.45 4.15
C PRO A 36 -3.13 16.37 5.17
N LYS A 37 -3.01 16.67 6.48
CA LYS A 37 -3.32 15.74 7.58
C LYS A 37 -4.70 15.09 7.45
N GLU A 38 -5.70 15.85 7.04
CA GLU A 38 -7.10 15.40 6.85
C GLU A 38 -7.27 14.32 5.76
N SER A 39 -6.35 14.27 4.80
CA SER A 39 -6.41 13.35 3.65
C SER A 39 -5.29 12.32 3.65
N HIS A 40 -4.40 12.37 4.65
CA HIS A 40 -3.17 11.57 4.70
C HIS A 40 -3.47 10.08 4.62
N GLU A 41 -4.29 9.56 5.54
CA GLU A 41 -4.62 8.13 5.60
C GLU A 41 -5.33 7.65 4.33
N ALA A 42 -6.32 8.41 3.85
CA ALA A 42 -7.06 8.07 2.64
C ALA A 42 -6.16 8.03 1.40
N THR A 43 -5.19 8.96 1.33
CA THR A 43 -4.21 9.01 0.24
C THR A 43 -3.21 7.86 0.36
N MET A 44 -2.75 7.54 1.57
CA MET A 44 -1.88 6.40 1.81
C MET A 44 -2.54 5.08 1.43
N CYS A 45 -3.78 4.83 1.83
CA CYS A 45 -4.47 3.59 1.46
C CYS A 45 -4.66 3.48 -0.07
N LYS A 46 -5.14 4.55 -0.72
CA LYS A 46 -5.35 4.56 -2.17
C LYS A 46 -4.04 4.42 -2.96
N GLY A 47 -3.00 5.13 -2.53
CA GLY A 47 -1.68 5.03 -3.15
C GLY A 47 -1.10 3.64 -3.01
N PHE A 48 -1.29 2.99 -1.86
CA PHE A 48 -0.78 1.64 -1.62
C PHE A 48 -1.43 0.63 -2.56
N GLY A 49 -2.76 0.67 -2.70
CA GLY A 49 -3.48 -0.17 -3.67
C GLY A 49 -3.00 0.01 -5.11
N SER A 50 -2.51 1.21 -5.47
CA SER A 50 -1.96 1.49 -6.81
C SER A 50 -0.58 0.87 -7.04
N THR A 51 0.11 0.41 -5.99
CA THR A 51 1.38 -0.31 -6.07
C THR A 51 1.21 -1.82 -6.15
N LEU A 52 -0.02 -2.33 -6.03
CA LEU A 52 -0.28 -3.77 -6.03
C LEU A 52 -0.68 -4.24 -7.42
N ILE A 53 -0.24 -5.45 -7.78
CA ILE A 53 -0.61 -6.14 -9.02
C ILE A 53 -0.97 -7.60 -8.73
N GLY A 54 -1.59 -8.26 -9.71
CA GLY A 54 -1.87 -9.70 -9.63
C GLY A 54 -2.66 -10.10 -8.36
N PRO A 55 -2.25 -11.18 -7.66
CA PRO A 55 -2.91 -11.65 -6.43
C PRO A 55 -3.00 -10.59 -5.33
N ALA A 56 -1.98 -9.74 -5.18
CA ALA A 56 -1.98 -8.69 -4.16
C ALA A 56 -3.04 -7.62 -4.42
N LEU A 57 -3.21 -7.22 -5.69
CA LEU A 57 -4.29 -6.30 -6.07
C LEU A 57 -5.67 -6.93 -5.86
N GLN A 58 -5.82 -8.22 -6.21
CA GLN A 58 -7.06 -8.95 -5.99
C GLN A 58 -7.43 -9.03 -4.50
N TRP A 59 -6.47 -9.28 -3.63
CA TRP A 59 -6.70 -9.21 -2.19
C TRP A 59 -7.19 -7.82 -1.76
N TYR A 60 -6.53 -6.76 -2.22
CA TYR A 60 -6.86 -5.38 -1.83
C TYR A 60 -8.29 -4.97 -2.25
N ILE A 61 -8.72 -5.29 -3.47
CA ILE A 61 -10.07 -4.93 -3.94
C ILE A 61 -11.18 -5.75 -3.26
N ASN A 62 -10.85 -6.93 -2.73
CA ASN A 62 -11.80 -7.81 -2.04
C ASN A 62 -11.91 -7.53 -0.54
N LEU A 63 -11.17 -6.54 -0.02
CA LEU A 63 -11.29 -6.12 1.36
C LEU A 63 -12.72 -5.62 1.65
N PRO A 64 -13.32 -5.99 2.81
CA PRO A 64 -14.66 -5.55 3.15
C PRO A 64 -14.74 -4.03 3.20
N SER A 65 -15.80 -3.46 2.63
CA SER A 65 -16.01 -2.01 2.64
C SER A 65 -15.97 -1.47 4.08
N ARG A 66 -15.23 -0.38 4.31
CA ARG A 66 -15.07 0.27 5.62
C ARG A 66 -14.25 -0.55 6.65
N SER A 67 -13.61 -1.65 6.26
CA SER A 67 -12.73 -2.42 7.16
C SER A 67 -11.39 -1.76 7.45
N ILE A 68 -10.99 -0.79 6.62
CA ILE A 68 -9.72 -0.07 6.74
C ILE A 68 -10.00 1.36 7.16
N ALA A 69 -9.69 1.67 8.41
CA ALA A 69 -9.82 3.01 8.99
C ALA A 69 -8.52 3.84 8.87
N SER A 70 -7.38 3.18 8.69
CA SER A 70 -6.04 3.79 8.63
C SER A 70 -5.08 2.94 7.80
N PHE A 71 -3.99 3.56 7.35
CA PHE A 71 -2.93 2.85 6.63
C PHE A 71 -2.27 1.78 7.51
N ALA A 72 -2.13 2.03 8.82
CA ALA A 72 -1.58 1.05 9.75
C ALA A 72 -2.38 -0.27 9.79
N ILE A 73 -3.71 -0.20 9.73
CA ILE A 73 -4.57 -1.39 9.67
C ILE A 73 -4.42 -2.09 8.31
N LEU A 74 -4.28 -1.33 7.23
CA LEU A 74 -4.03 -1.89 5.90
C LEU A 74 -2.71 -2.66 5.85
N SER A 75 -1.62 -2.05 6.35
CA SER A 75 -0.29 -2.66 6.32
C SER A 75 -0.20 -3.90 7.19
N ASP A 76 -0.82 -3.90 8.37
CA ASP A 76 -0.88 -5.06 9.27
C ASP A 76 -1.56 -6.25 8.57
N LYS A 77 -2.78 -6.03 8.05
CA LYS A 77 -3.52 -7.07 7.30
C LYS A 77 -2.78 -7.55 6.05
N PHE A 78 -2.08 -6.65 5.37
CA PHE A 78 -1.28 -6.98 4.20
C PHE A 78 -0.13 -7.90 4.58
N VAL A 79 0.63 -7.54 5.63
CA VAL A 79 1.72 -8.38 6.13
C VAL A 79 1.17 -9.71 6.62
N GLU A 80 0.07 -9.76 7.39
CA GLU A 80 -0.57 -11.02 7.81
C GLU A 80 -0.93 -11.92 6.62
N GLN A 81 -1.50 -11.35 5.55
CA GLN A 81 -1.91 -12.09 4.36
C GLN A 81 -0.72 -12.66 3.57
N PHE A 82 0.36 -11.88 3.43
CA PHE A 82 1.50 -12.21 2.57
C PHE A 82 2.74 -12.66 3.34
N ALA A 83 2.66 -12.75 4.67
CA ALA A 83 3.74 -13.22 5.55
C ALA A 83 4.15 -14.67 5.24
N SER A 84 3.29 -15.46 4.59
CA SER A 84 3.61 -16.82 4.16
C SER A 84 4.66 -16.90 3.05
N SER A 85 5.04 -15.79 2.39
CA SER A 85 6.19 -15.76 1.47
C SER A 85 7.56 -15.78 2.19
N ARG A 86 7.59 -15.88 3.53
CA ARG A 86 8.81 -16.05 4.33
C ARG A 86 9.33 -17.49 4.41
N ASP A 87 8.52 -18.47 4.05
CA ASP A 87 8.86 -19.89 4.15
C ASP A 87 8.94 -20.52 2.75
N LEU A 88 9.96 -20.13 1.97
CA LEU A 88 10.45 -20.87 0.79
C LEU A 88 11.92 -20.59 0.52
#